data_AF-Q7XUQ1-F1
#
_entry.id   AF-Q7XUQ1-F1
#
_cell.length_a   1.000
_cell.length_b   1.000
_cell.length_c   1.000
_cell.angle_alpha   90.00
_cell.angle_beta   90.00
_cell.angle_gamma   90.00
#
_symmetry.space_group_name_H-M   'P 1'
#
loop_
_entity.id
_entity.type
_entity.pdbx_description
1 polymer ?
#
loop_
_entity_poly.entity_id
_entity_poly.type
_entity_poly.pdbx_seq_one_letter_code
_entity_poly.pdbx_strand_id
1 'polypeptide(L)'
;MEDEAARGGETFDPDLIRAIFKLVWSRRGERGGGGGDAGDEVIEVEPAPETSRRNRSATANASALKVSCELLRIFVTEAVQRSAFIAEAEGTTTIEPTHLERVLPQLLLDF
;
A
#
# COMPACT_ATOMS: atom_id res chain seq x y z
N MET A 1 27.49 16.50 -18.32
CA MET A 1 26.98 16.76 -16.95
C MET A 1 25.53 17.26 -17.06
N GLU A 2 24.71 16.59 -17.86
CA GLU A 2 23.38 17.07 -18.29
C GLU A 2 22.27 16.02 -18.02
N ASP A 3 22.63 14.85 -17.50
CA ASP A 3 21.71 13.70 -17.36
C ASP A 3 20.99 13.65 -15.99
N GLU A 4 21.45 14.44 -15.02
CA GLU A 4 20.88 14.43 -13.66
C GLU A 4 19.65 15.36 -13.52
N ALA A 5 19.51 16.36 -14.40
CA ALA A 5 18.39 17.30 -14.40
C ALA A 5 17.15 16.78 -15.15
N ALA A 6 17.29 15.77 -16.00
CA ALA A 6 16.17 15.16 -16.73
C ALA A 6 15.41 14.12 -15.89
N ARG A 7 16.00 13.60 -14.80
CA ARG A 7 15.36 12.66 -13.86
C ARG A 7 14.46 13.35 -12.82
N GLY A 8 13.96 14.55 -13.13
CA GLY A 8 12.99 15.29 -12.32
C GLY A 8 11.65 14.53 -12.17
N GLY A 9 11.67 13.48 -11.35
CA GLY A 9 10.53 12.83 -10.73
C GLY A 9 9.63 12.02 -11.66
N GLU A 10 10.15 10.95 -12.28
CA GLU A 10 9.26 9.86 -12.73
C GLU A 10 8.54 9.30 -11.50
N THR A 11 7.31 9.77 -11.28
CA THR A 11 6.43 9.35 -10.19
C THR A 11 5.27 8.52 -10.75
N PHE A 12 4.54 7.84 -9.88
CA PHE A 12 3.42 7.01 -10.28
C PHE A 12 2.28 7.86 -10.87
N ASP A 13 1.60 7.34 -11.90
CA ASP A 13 0.37 7.94 -12.43
C ASP A 13 -0.74 7.92 -11.34
N PRO A 14 -1.35 9.08 -11.00
CA PRO A 14 -2.47 9.13 -10.06
C PRO A 14 -3.64 8.19 -10.39
N ASP A 15 -3.92 7.94 -11.67
CA ASP A 15 -4.99 7.03 -12.08
C ASP A 15 -4.65 5.56 -11.81
N LEU A 16 -3.37 5.18 -11.93
CA LEU A 16 -2.87 3.88 -11.52
C LEU A 16 -3.02 3.69 -10.01
N ILE A 17 -2.60 4.68 -9.21
CA ILE A 17 -2.74 4.62 -7.74
C ILE A 17 -4.20 4.53 -7.32
N ARG A 18 -5.08 5.30 -7.98
CA ARG A 18 -6.52 5.22 -7.78
C ARG A 18 -7.05 3.80 -8.08
N ALA A 19 -6.58 3.15 -9.15
CA ALA A 19 -6.96 1.79 -9.49
C ALA A 19 -6.51 0.77 -8.42
N ILE A 20 -5.27 0.89 -7.92
CA ILE A 20 -4.74 0.05 -6.83
C ILE A 20 -5.62 0.20 -5.57
N PHE A 21 -5.90 1.43 -5.15
CA PHE A 21 -6.74 1.69 -3.98
C PHE A 21 -8.16 1.13 -4.14
N LYS A 22 -8.78 1.35 -5.31
CA LYS A 22 -10.12 0.81 -5.62
C LYS A 22 -10.14 -0.72 -5.56
N LEU A 23 -9.11 -1.39 -6.06
CA LEU A 23 -9.00 -2.85 -6.02
C LEU A 23 -8.92 -3.37 -4.58
N VAL A 24 -8.02 -2.79 -3.77
CA VAL A 24 -7.83 -3.20 -2.36
C VAL A 24 -9.08 -2.94 -1.52
N TRP A 25 -9.72 -1.78 -1.69
CA TRP A 25 -10.92 -1.43 -0.94
C TRP A 25 -12.15 -2.23 -1.35
N SER A 26 -12.31 -2.57 -2.63
CA SER A 26 -13.40 -3.46 -3.09
C SER A 26 -13.28 -4.84 -2.44
N ARG A 27 -12.08 -5.43 -2.44
CA ARG A 27 -11.81 -6.75 -1.82
C ARG A 27 -12.06 -6.76 -0.31
N ARG A 28 -11.81 -5.63 0.37
CA ARG A 28 -12.11 -5.47 1.81
C ARG A 28 -13.62 -5.42 2.08
N GLY A 29 -14.39 -4.76 1.21
CA GLY A 29 -15.85 -4.71 1.29
C GLY A 29 -16.49 -6.09 1.16
N GLU A 30 -15.96 -6.93 0.27
CA GLU A 30 -16.42 -8.31 0.07
C GLU A 30 -16.13 -9.21 1.28
N ARG A 31 -14.92 -9.10 1.85
CA ARG A 31 -14.53 -9.91 3.03
C ARG A 31 -15.23 -9.50 4.32
N GLY A 32 -15.61 -8.23 4.46
CA GLY A 32 -16.31 -7.72 5.64
C GLY A 32 -17.81 -8.02 5.70
N GLY A 33 -18.38 -8.61 4.64
CA GLY A 33 -19.83 -8.84 4.52
C GLY A 33 -20.33 -10.22 4.94
N GLY A 34 -19.46 -11.16 5.33
CA GLY A 34 -19.83 -12.60 5.45
C GLY A 34 -19.40 -13.35 6.71
N GLY A 35 -18.98 -12.66 7.79
CA GLY A 35 -18.47 -13.30 9.01
C GLY A 35 -19.20 -12.85 10.28
N GLY A 36 -20.48 -13.21 10.41
CA GLY A 36 -21.15 -13.27 11.71
C GLY A 36 -20.76 -14.59 12.37
N ASP A 37 -19.61 -14.61 13.01
CA ASP A 37 -19.16 -15.74 13.82
C ASP A 37 -19.89 -15.75 15.15
N ALA A 38 -20.31 -16.95 15.53
CA ALA A 38 -21.29 -17.26 16.56
C ALA A 38 -20.70 -17.11 17.97
N GLY A 39 -21.52 -16.61 18.91
CA GLY A 39 -21.09 -16.57 20.30
C GLY A 39 -22.04 -15.79 21.21
N ASP A 40 -23.15 -16.45 21.56
CA ASP A 40 -23.72 -16.42 22.91
C ASP A 40 -24.60 -15.24 23.34
N GLU A 41 -25.61 -15.64 24.13
CA GLU A 41 -26.58 -14.86 24.90
C GLU A 41 -27.76 -14.18 24.19
N VAL A 42 -28.87 -14.93 24.25
CA VAL A 42 -30.26 -14.52 24.05
C VAL A 42 -30.62 -13.37 24.99
N ILE A 43 -30.74 -12.15 24.46
CA ILE A 43 -31.46 -11.05 25.13
C ILE A 43 -32.47 -10.50 24.11
N GLU A 44 -33.76 -10.67 24.41
CA GLU A 44 -34.85 -10.01 23.70
C GLU A 44 -34.72 -8.49 23.87
N VAL A 45 -34.21 -7.80 22.85
CA VAL A 45 -34.21 -6.35 22.76
C VAL A 45 -34.84 -5.97 21.43
N GLU A 46 -35.82 -5.07 21.52
CA GLU A 46 -36.59 -4.40 20.47
C GLU A 46 -35.87 -4.20 19.12
N PRO A 47 -36.60 -4.21 17.99
CA PRO A 47 -36.02 -4.02 16.66
C PRO A 47 -35.48 -2.59 16.51
N ALA A 48 -34.20 -2.41 16.83
CA ALA A 48 -33.46 -1.20 16.49
C ALA A 48 -33.42 -1.07 14.95
N PRO A 49 -33.64 0.15 14.41
CA PRO A 49 -33.80 0.36 12.99
C PRO A 49 -32.54 -0.09 12.25
N GLU A 50 -32.76 -0.91 11.22
CA GLU A 50 -31.76 -1.41 10.30
C GLU A 50 -30.75 -0.31 9.96
N THR A 51 -29.55 -0.37 10.55
CA THR A 51 -28.43 0.41 10.03
C THR A 51 -28.11 -0.22 8.69
N SER A 52 -28.77 0.27 7.64
CA SER A 52 -28.42 -0.03 6.27
C SER A 52 -26.93 0.31 6.16
N ARG A 53 -26.09 -0.74 6.21
CA ARG A 53 -24.65 -0.67 5.97
C ARG A 53 -24.50 -0.30 4.50
N ARG A 54 -24.80 0.96 4.18
CA ARG A 54 -24.64 1.50 2.85
C ARG A 54 -23.14 1.49 2.64
N ASN A 55 -22.66 0.45 1.95
CA ASN A 55 -21.27 0.24 1.54
C ASN A 55 -20.73 1.54 0.96
N ARG A 56 -20.21 2.41 1.81
CA ARG A 56 -19.64 3.68 1.39
C ARG A 56 -18.32 3.29 0.77
N SER A 57 -18.30 3.23 -0.56
CA SER A 57 -17.08 2.98 -1.32
C SER A 57 -16.02 3.97 -0.84
N ALA A 58 -14.91 3.45 -0.34
CA ALA A 58 -13.77 4.27 0.01
C ALA A 58 -13.24 4.94 -1.27
N THR A 59 -12.89 6.22 -1.16
CA THR A 59 -12.33 7.02 -2.27
C THR A 59 -11.17 7.87 -1.76
N ALA A 60 -10.25 8.23 -2.66
CA ALA A 60 -9.16 9.17 -2.39
C ALA A 60 -9.39 10.45 -3.21
N ASN A 61 -9.16 11.61 -2.59
CA ASN A 61 -9.18 12.90 -3.28
C ASN A 61 -7.87 13.12 -4.07
N ALA A 62 -7.82 14.13 -4.93
CA ALA A 62 -6.68 14.39 -5.81
C ALA A 62 -5.36 14.63 -5.04
N SER A 63 -5.41 15.34 -3.91
CA SER A 63 -4.23 15.59 -3.08
C SER A 63 -3.71 14.31 -2.44
N ALA A 64 -4.60 13.46 -1.92
CA ALA A 64 -4.24 12.16 -1.36
C ALA A 64 -3.59 11.26 -2.42
N LEU A 65 -4.12 11.26 -3.65
CA LEU A 65 -3.51 10.52 -4.76
C LEU A 65 -2.10 11.02 -5.08
N LYS A 66 -1.88 12.33 -5.20
CA LYS A 66 -0.54 12.90 -5.43
C LYS A 66 0.47 12.52 -4.34
N VAL A 67 0.08 12.65 -3.07
CA VAL A 67 0.93 12.24 -1.94
C VAL A 67 1.21 10.74 -1.97
N SER A 68 0.23 9.93 -2.36
CA SER A 68 0.39 8.48 -2.47
C SER A 68 1.33 8.07 -3.59
N CYS A 69 1.34 8.80 -4.72
CA CYS A 69 2.33 8.63 -5.78
C CYS A 69 3.75 8.84 -5.23
N GLU A 70 3.96 9.92 -4.48
CA GLU A 70 5.26 10.20 -3.86
C GLU A 70 5.64 9.17 -2.80
N LEU A 71 4.68 8.74 -1.97
CA LEU A 71 4.93 7.70 -0.96
C LEU A 71 5.43 6.40 -1.61
N LEU A 72 4.76 5.93 -2.67
CA LEU A 72 5.15 4.72 -3.37
C LEU A 72 6.47 4.89 -4.11
N ARG A 73 6.75 6.08 -4.67
CA ARG A 73 8.04 6.39 -5.28
C ARG A 73 9.16 6.29 -4.26
N ILE A 74 8.97 6.85 -3.06
CA ILE A 74 9.94 6.80 -1.97
C ILE A 74 10.12 5.35 -1.48
N PHE A 75 9.03 4.60 -1.26
CA PHE A 75 9.10 3.19 -0.87
C PHE A 75 9.94 2.33 -1.82
N VAL A 76 9.72 2.46 -3.14
CA VAL A 76 10.48 1.72 -4.15
C VAL A 76 11.94 2.20 -4.21
N THR A 77 12.17 3.51 -4.12
CA THR A 77 13.53 4.07 -4.12
C THR A 77 14.34 3.57 -2.93
N GLU A 78 13.74 3.57 -1.73
CA GLU A 78 14.33 3.03 -0.50
C GLU A 78 14.66 1.54 -0.63
N ALA A 79 13.73 0.74 -1.17
CA ALA A 79 13.96 -0.68 -1.41
C ALA A 79 15.19 -0.92 -2.30
N VAL A 80 15.31 -0.16 -3.40
CA VAL A 80 16.43 -0.26 -4.34
C VAL A 80 17.73 0.21 -3.71
N GLN A 81 17.75 1.38 -3.06
CA GLN A 81 18.96 1.94 -2.47
C GLN A 81 19.53 1.05 -1.35
N ARG A 82 18.68 0.53 -0.47
CA ARG A 82 19.13 -0.38 0.60
C ARG A 82 19.64 -1.69 0.03
N SER A 83 18.99 -2.23 -1.01
CA SER A 83 19.46 -3.45 -1.67
C SER A 83 20.79 -3.23 -2.41
N ALA A 84 20.97 -2.07 -3.04
CA ALA A 84 22.24 -1.67 -3.66
C ALA A 84 23.37 -1.58 -2.63
N PHE A 85 23.09 -0.99 -1.46
CA PHE A 85 24.08 -0.90 -0.38
C PHE A 85 24.58 -2.28 0.08
N ILE A 86 23.70 -3.28 0.17
CA ILE A 86 24.13 -4.66 0.46
C ILE A 86 24.94 -5.24 -0.71
N ALA A 87 24.48 -5.07 -1.95
CA ALA A 87 25.17 -5.58 -3.14
C ALA A 87 26.60 -5.03 -3.24
N GLU A 88 26.78 -3.73 -2.99
CA GLU A 88 28.08 -3.05 -2.95
C GLU A 88 28.99 -3.59 -1.82
N ALA A 89 28.43 -3.82 -0.63
CA ALA A 89 29.15 -4.41 0.49
C ALA A 89 29.60 -5.86 0.22
N GLU A 90 28.85 -6.61 -0.61
CA GLU A 90 29.20 -7.94 -1.10
C GLU A 90 30.17 -7.90 -2.32
N GLY A 91 30.54 -6.71 -2.79
CA GLY A 91 31.44 -6.53 -3.94
C GLY A 91 30.78 -6.82 -5.29
N THR A 92 29.45 -6.79 -5.35
CA THR A 92 28.67 -7.04 -6.58
C THR A 92 28.10 -5.73 -7.13
N THR A 93 27.93 -5.66 -8.45
CA THR A 93 27.33 -4.50 -9.15
C THR A 93 25.88 -4.75 -9.57
N THR A 94 25.32 -5.90 -9.20
CA THR A 94 23.98 -6.34 -9.58
C THR A 94 23.17 -6.62 -8.32
N ILE A 95 21.99 -6.03 -8.23
CA ILE A 95 21.07 -6.31 -7.12
C ILE A 95 20.39 -7.65 -7.37
N GLU A 96 20.87 -8.68 -6.68
CA GLU A 96 20.19 -9.97 -6.57
C GLU A 96 18.98 -9.91 -5.60
N PRO A 97 17.96 -10.79 -5.76
CA PRO A 97 16.80 -10.86 -4.87
C PRO A 97 17.15 -11.04 -3.39
N THR A 98 18.23 -11.75 -3.10
CA THR A 98 18.74 -11.98 -1.74
C THR A 98 19.15 -10.69 -1.02
N HIS A 99 19.53 -9.64 -1.74
CA HIS A 99 19.79 -8.33 -1.14
C HIS A 99 18.49 -7.68 -0.65
N LEU A 100 17.42 -7.77 -1.45
CA LEU A 100 16.10 -7.25 -1.08
C LEU A 100 15.53 -8.00 0.13
N GLU A 101 15.63 -9.32 0.14
CA GLU A 101 15.17 -10.17 1.27
C GLU A 101 15.80 -9.76 2.61
N ARG A 102 17.08 -9.36 2.60
CA ARG A 102 17.80 -8.93 3.81
C ARG A 102 17.35 -7.57 4.34
N VAL A 103 16.96 -6.64 3.48
CA VAL A 103 16.48 -5.30 3.90
C VAL A 103 14.99 -5.26 4.16
N LEU A 104 14.24 -6.24 3.64
CA LEU A 104 12.78 -6.27 3.66
C LEU A 104 12.17 -6.14 5.07
N PRO A 105 12.68 -6.81 6.13
CA PRO A 105 12.10 -6.67 7.47
C PRO A 105 12.14 -5.22 7.98
N GLN A 106 13.27 -4.52 7.80
CA GLN A 106 13.40 -3.13 8.24
C GLN A 106 12.63 -2.19 7.32
N LEU A 107 12.66 -2.44 6.00
CA LEU A 107 11.89 -1.66 5.03
C LEU A 107 10.39 -1.66 5.38
N LEU A 108 9.84 -2.80 5.79
CA LEU A 108 8.42 -2.92 6.17
C LEU A 108 8.11 -2.40 7.59
N LEU A 109 9.12 -2.10 8.42
CA LEU A 109 8.92 -1.45 9.72
C LEU A 109 8.96 0.07 9.59
N ASP A 110 9.70 0.58 8.61
CA ASP A 110 9.82 2.03 8.36
C ASP A 110 8.56 2.61 7.68
N PHE A 111 7.72 1.75 7.09
CA PHE A 111 6.49 2.10 6.35
C PHE A 111 5.26 1.39 6.93
#